data_AF-A0A926RYW0-F1
#
_entry.id   AF-A0A926RYW0-F1
#
_cell.length_a   1.000
_cell.length_b   1.000
_cell.length_c   1.000
_cell.angle_alpha   90.00
_cell.angle_beta   90.00
_cell.angle_gamma   90.00
#
_symmetry.space_group_name_H-M   'P 1'
#
loop_
_entity.id
_entity.type
_entity.pdbx_description
1 polymer ?
#
loop_
_entity_poly.entity_id
_entity_poly.type
_entity_poly.pdbx_seq_one_letter_code
_entity_poly.pdbx_strand_id
1 'polypeptide(L)' 'MTVLKQVRLSRRMTQLQVASLLGITKRMYQYLEASERFPSWKVAQRLEEVFKLPVGELLRQVEAKDERMVQ' A
#
# COMPACT_ATOMS: atom_id res chain seq x y z
N MET A 1 3.10 10.03 3.03
CA MET A 1 2.83 8.57 3.17
C MET A 1 1.74 8.19 2.16
N THR A 2 1.56 6.93 1.77
CA THR A 2 0.43 6.53 0.88
C THR A 2 -0.69 5.86 1.68
N VAL A 3 -1.93 5.92 1.17
CA VAL A 3 -3.06 5.16 1.73
C VAL A 3 -2.74 3.66 1.77
N LEU A 4 -2.07 3.15 0.72
CA LEU A 4 -1.58 1.77 0.67
C LEU A 4 -0.74 1.40 1.90
N LYS A 5 0.22 2.25 2.27
CA LYS A 5 1.05 2.04 3.45
C LYS A 5 0.23 2.08 4.74
N GLN A 6 -0.72 3.02 4.86
CA GLN A 6 -1.61 3.12 6.03
C GLN A 6 -2.47 1.88 6.21
N VAL A 7 -3.16 1.44 5.15
CA VAL A 7 -4.07 0.29 5.20
C VAL A 7 -3.29 -1.01 5.42
N ARG A 8 -2.08 -1.14 4.87
CA ARG A 8 -1.21 -2.28 5.19
C ARG A 8 -0.89 -2.33 6.68
N LEU A 9 -0.49 -1.20 7.26
CA LEU A 9 -0.12 -1.12 8.68
C LEU A 9 -1.32 -1.35 9.60
N SER A 10 -2.50 -0.82 9.27
CA SER A 10 -3.73 -1.06 10.05
C SER A 10 -4.14 -2.54 10.06
N ARG A 11 -3.82 -3.27 8.99
CA ARG A 11 -4.01 -4.73 8.89
C ARG A 11 -2.86 -5.56 9.49
N ARG A 12 -1.86 -4.92 10.10
CA ARG A 12 -0.66 -5.57 10.69
C ARG A 12 0.10 -6.46 9.70
N MET A 13 0.07 -6.13 8.41
CA MET A 13 0.76 -6.87 7.37
C MET A 13 2.16 -6.31 7.13
N THR A 14 3.14 -7.19 6.95
CA THR A 14 4.49 -6.79 6.50
C THR A 14 4.49 -6.53 4.99
N GLN A 15 5.46 -5.74 4.52
CA GLN A 15 5.65 -5.51 3.07
C GLN A 15 5.87 -6.82 2.31
N LEU A 16 6.56 -7.80 2.91
CA LEU A 16 6.82 -9.11 2.29
C LEU A 16 5.52 -9.91 2.12
N GLN A 17 4.67 -9.96 3.15
CA GLN A 17 3.39 -10.68 3.07
C GLN A 17 2.50 -10.13 1.95
N VAL A 18 2.37 -8.80 1.84
CA VAL A 18 1.58 -8.21 0.76
C VAL A 18 2.23 -8.48 -0.60
N ALA A 19 3.54 -8.33 -0.72
CA ALA A 19 4.24 -8.64 -1.98
C ALA A 19 4.01 -10.09 -2.43
N SER A 20 4.04 -11.06 -1.51
CA SER A 20 3.72 -12.46 -1.78
C SER A 20 2.28 -12.65 -2.29
N LEU A 21 1.29 -12.00 -1.67
CA LEU A 21 -0.11 -12.06 -2.12
C LEU A 21 -0.30 -11.45 -3.51
N LEU A 22 0.43 -10.37 -3.81
CA LEU A 22 0.41 -9.70 -5.10
C LEU A 22 1.20 -10.46 -6.18
N GLY A 23 2.05 -11.43 -5.79
CA GLY A 23 2.96 -12.14 -6.68
C GLY A 23 4.06 -11.25 -7.25
N ILE A 24 4.58 -10.32 -6.45
CA ILE A 24 5.67 -9.40 -6.82
C ILE A 24 6.80 -9.47 -5.79
N THR A 25 7.95 -8.86 -6.10
CA THR A 25 9.04 -8.74 -5.13
C THR A 25 8.71 -7.71 -4.05
N LYS A 26 9.29 -7.88 -2.85
CA LYS A 26 9.21 -6.88 -1.77
C LYS A 26 9.68 -5.50 -2.25
N ARG A 27 10.74 -5.45 -3.08
CA ARG A 27 11.26 -4.19 -3.65
C ARG A 27 10.24 -3.50 -4.54
N MET A 28 9.55 -4.24 -5.40
CA MET A 28 8.47 -3.67 -6.20
C MET A 28 7.37 -3.09 -5.31
N TYR A 29 6.95 -3.81 -4.26
CA TYR A 29 5.96 -3.31 -3.31
C TYR A 29 6.43 -2.04 -2.58
N GLN A 30 7.72 -1.94 -2.21
CA GLN A 30 8.30 -0.72 -1.65
C GLN A 30 8.17 0.49 -2.58
N TYR A 31 8.44 0.29 -3.89
CA TYR A 31 8.25 1.35 -4.88
C TYR A 31 6.80 1.82 -5.01
N LEU A 32 5.83 0.91 -4.84
CA LEU A 32 4.41 1.27 -4.81
C LEU A 32 4.07 2.14 -3.59
N GLU A 33 4.54 1.76 -2.40
CA GLU A 33 4.30 2.53 -1.17
C GLU A 33 4.98 3.90 -1.17
N ALA A 34 6.11 4.02 -1.87
CA ALA A 34 6.86 5.25 -2.06
C ALA A 34 6.33 6.12 -3.21
N SER A 35 5.33 5.65 -3.97
CA SER A 35 4.84 6.30 -5.20
C SER A 35 5.92 6.50 -6.27
N GLU A 36 7.02 5.73 -6.22
CA GLU A 36 8.09 5.78 -7.22
C GLU A 36 7.75 5.02 -8.50
N ARG A 37 6.81 4.06 -8.41
CA ARG A 37 6.26 3.35 -9.57
C ARG A 37 4.77 3.11 -9.44
N PHE A 38 4.13 2.96 -10.60
CA PHE A 38 2.75 2.52 -10.71
C PHE A 38 2.67 0.99 -10.86
N PRO A 39 1.63 0.35 -10.29
CA PRO A 39 1.41 -1.07 -10.48
C PRO A 39 1.00 -1.37 -11.92
N SER A 40 1.31 -2.58 -12.40
CA SER A 40 0.67 -3.08 -13.63
C SER A 40 -0.82 -3.36 -13.37
N TRP A 41 -1.61 -3.50 -14.45
CA TRP A 41 -3.05 -3.81 -14.35
C TRP A 41 -3.34 -5.01 -13.43
N LYS A 42 -2.60 -6.12 -13.61
CA LYS A 42 -2.74 -7.32 -12.78
C LYS A 42 -2.44 -7.06 -11.31
N VAL A 43 -1.44 -6.24 -11.01
CA VAL A 43 -1.08 -5.89 -9.62
C VAL A 43 -2.13 -4.94 -9.03
N ALA A 44 -2.66 -4.01 -9.83
CA ALA A 44 -3.74 -3.11 -9.42
C ALA A 44 -4.99 -3.88 -9.01
N GLN A 45 -5.46 -4.84 -9.83
CA GLN A 45 -6.61 -5.68 -9.49
C GLN A 45 -6.39 -6.46 -8.18
N ARG A 46 -5.19 -7.04 -8.00
CA ARG A 46 -4.86 -7.76 -6.76
C ARG A 46 -4.79 -6.84 -5.54
N LEU A 47 -4.33 -5.61 -5.70
CA LEU A 47 -4.35 -4.61 -4.63
C LEU A 47 -5.80 -4.33 -4.20
N GLU A 48 -6.72 -4.16 -5.14
CA GLU A 48 -8.14 -3.96 -4.86
C GLU A 48 -8.76 -5.19 -4.18
N GLU A 49 -8.41 -6.39 -4.64
CA GLU A 49 -8.88 -7.64 -4.03
C GLU A 49 -8.40 -7.81 -2.59
N VAL A 50 -7.13 -7.52 -2.32
CA VAL A 50 -6.51 -7.66 -0.99
C VAL A 50 -7.07 -6.59 -0.05
N PHE A 51 -7.09 -5.33 -0.46
CA PHE A 51 -7.40 -4.20 0.42
C PHE A 51 -8.86 -3.75 0.38
N LYS A 52 -9.67 -4.28 -0.54
CA LYS A 52 -11.09 -3.93 -0.73
C LYS A 52 -11.30 -2.41 -0.90
N LEU A 53 -10.36 -1.77 -1.60
CA LEU A 53 -10.36 -0.35 -1.93
C LEU A 53 -9.91 -0.16 -3.37
N PRO A 54 -10.46 0.81 -4.12
CA PRO A 54 -9.99 1.12 -5.46
C PRO A 54 -8.50 1.45 -5.49
N VAL A 55 -7.79 1.04 -6.53
CA VAL A 55 -6.34 1.25 -6.65
C VAL A 55 -5.99 2.75 -6.67
N GLY A 56 -6.84 3.57 -7.29
CA GLY A 56 -6.68 5.02 -7.31
C GLY A 56 -6.70 5.63 -5.91
N GLU A 57 -7.50 5.07 -5.00
CA GLU A 57 -7.53 5.47 -3.60
C GLU A 57 -6.30 4.99 -2.84
N LEU A 58 -5.89 3.74 -3.04
CA LEU A 58 -4.69 3.17 -2.41
C LEU A 58 -3.42 3.96 -2.74
N LEU A 59 -3.31 4.48 -3.97
CA LEU A 59 -2.13 5.22 -4.43
C LEU A 59 -2.14 6.71 -4.03
N ARG A 60 -3.19 7.22 -3.36
CA ARG A 60 -3.23 8.61 -2.90
C ARG A 60 -2.13 8.88 -1.88
N GLN A 61 -1.50 10.05 -2.02
CA GLN A 61 -0.62 10.57 -1.00
C GLN A 61 -1.45 11.16 0.15
N VAL A 62 -1.00 10.90 1.36
CA VAL A 62 -1.56 11.41 2.60
C VAL A 62 -0.44 12.09 3.38
N GLU A 63 -0.75 13.27 3.88
CA GLU A 63 0.11 13.98 4.82
C GLU A 63 0.21 13.13 6.09
N ALA A 64 1.41 13.01 6.64
CA ALA A 64 1.58 12.47 7.97
C ALA A 64 1.01 13.52 8.92
N LYS A 65 -0.25 13.37 9.34
CA LYS A 65 -0.74 14.13 10.50
C LYS A 65 0.10 13.69 11.68
N ASP A 66 0.81 14.64 12.28
CA ASP A 66 1.64 14.49 13.47
C ASP A 66 0.97 13.54 14.49
N GLU A 67 1.67 12.48 14.87
CA GLU A 67 1.27 11.53 15.92
C GLU A 67 1.31 12.16 17.34
N ARG A 68 1.32 13.50 17.46
CA ARG A 68 1.28 14.21 18.75
C ARG A 68 -0.14 14.54 19.20
N MET A 69 -1.06 13.58 19.12
CA MET A 69 -2.32 13.62 19.87
C MET A 69 -2.83 12.21 20.15
N VAL A 70 -2.05 11.43 20.92
CA VAL A 70 -2.63 10.39 21.78
C VAL A 70 -1.93 10.49 23.13
N GLN A 71 -2.59 11.29 24.00
CA GLN A 71 -2.51 11.39 25.46
C GLN A 71 -1.15 11.56 26.14
#